data_AF-A0A2E7EBY4-F1
#
_entry.id   AF-A0A2E7EBY4-F1
#
_cell.length_a   1.000
_cell.length_b   1.000
_cell.length_c   1.000
_cell.angle_alpha   90.00
_cell.angle_beta   90.00
_cell.angle_gamma   90.00
#
_symmetry.space_group_name_H-M   'P 1'
#
loop_
_entity.id
_entity.type
_entity.pdbx_description
1 polymer ?
#
loop_
_entity_poly.entity_id
_entity_poly.type
_entity_poly.pdbx_seq_one_letter_code
_entity_poly.pdbx_strand_id
1 'polypeptide(L)'
;MYQLTDLLYLMQRLRNPDTGCPWDLKQDFASILPHTLEEAYEVADAIEREDWPHLEEELGDLMFQVIFYGQLGEEAGHFSVASVIDKLVIKLVRRHPHVFPSGDLRAERSPEDMLDDAKISANWNAIKEEEKRLANSGDVKKGSSHLSVENENGSKTG
;
A
#
# COMPACT_ATOMS: atom_id res chain seq x y z
N MET A 1 3.89 27.21 0.73
CA MET A 1 3.61 25.98 -0.04
C MET A 1 3.48 24.87 0.98
N TYR A 2 2.38 24.11 0.91
CA TYR A 2 2.13 22.99 1.81
C TYR A 2 2.91 21.75 1.36
N GLN A 3 3.17 20.83 2.30
CA GLN A 3 3.90 19.57 2.11
C GLN A 3 3.03 18.38 2.52
N LEU A 4 3.49 17.16 2.24
CA LEU A 4 2.79 15.93 2.64
C LEU A 4 2.43 15.91 4.14
N THR A 5 3.32 16.42 5.00
CA THR A 5 3.05 16.52 6.44
C THR A 5 1.86 17.42 6.78
N ASP A 6 1.64 18.47 6.00
CA ASP A 6 0.49 19.35 6.17
C ASP A 6 -0.80 18.65 5.72
N LEU A 7 -0.75 17.86 4.64
CA LEU A 7 -1.90 17.07 4.18
C LEU A 7 -2.30 15.99 5.19
N LEU A 8 -1.33 15.29 5.78
CA LEU A 8 -1.57 14.33 6.87
C LEU A 8 -2.22 15.01 8.07
N TYR A 9 -1.71 16.18 8.46
CA TYR A 9 -2.28 16.96 9.55
C TYR A 9 -3.70 17.44 9.21
N LEU A 10 -3.94 17.90 7.97
CA LEU A 10 -5.25 18.31 7.50
C LEU A 10 -6.26 17.16 7.60
N MET A 11 -5.90 15.96 7.14
CA MET A 11 -6.76 14.78 7.23
C MET A 11 -7.11 14.44 8.69
N GLN A 12 -6.12 14.45 9.58
CA GLN A 12 -6.33 14.24 11.01
C GLN A 12 -7.30 15.30 11.60
N ARG A 13 -7.22 16.56 11.14
CA ARG A 13 -8.13 17.63 11.57
C ARG A 13 -9.55 17.41 11.04
N LEU A 14 -9.69 17.03 9.77
CA LEU A 14 -10.99 16.72 9.16
C LEU A 14 -11.68 15.55 9.86
N ARG A 15 -10.92 14.54 10.29
CA ARG A 15 -11.43 13.35 10.99
C ARG A 15 -11.31 13.41 12.52
N ASN A 16 -11.06 14.59 13.08
CA ASN A 16 -11.06 14.75 14.53
C ASN A 16 -12.48 14.49 15.11
N PRO A 17 -12.67 13.59 16.09
CA PRO A 17 -14.02 13.25 16.57
C PRO A 17 -14.81 14.40 17.19
N ASP A 18 -14.12 15.40 17.75
CA ASP A 18 -14.75 16.49 18.49
C ASP A 18 -15.01 17.73 17.61
N THR A 19 -14.13 17.99 16.64
CA THR A 19 -14.12 19.24 15.86
C THR A 19 -14.06 19.03 14.35
N GLY A 20 -14.05 17.77 13.91
CA GLY A 20 -13.91 17.39 12.51
C GLY A 20 -15.15 17.67 11.67
N CYS A 21 -15.00 17.41 10.38
CA CYS A 21 -16.07 17.52 9.40
C CYS A 21 -17.06 16.35 9.59
N PRO A 22 -18.36 16.62 9.78
CA PRO A 22 -19.36 15.57 9.94
C PRO A 22 -19.53 14.64 8.74
N TRP A 23 -19.14 15.10 7.53
CA TRP A 23 -19.17 14.26 6.33
C TRP A 23 -17.99 13.30 6.31
N ASP A 24 -16.77 13.79 6.57
CA ASP A 24 -15.56 12.97 6.61
C ASP A 24 -15.67 11.90 7.70
N LEU A 25 -16.08 12.29 8.91
CA LEU A 25 -16.24 11.38 10.05
C LEU A 25 -17.18 10.19 9.79
N LYS A 26 -18.13 10.32 8.86
CA LYS A 26 -19.07 9.25 8.51
C LYS A 26 -18.53 8.24 7.51
N GLN A 27 -17.41 8.56 6.85
CA GLN A 27 -16.84 7.70 5.83
C GLN A 27 -16.12 6.49 6.43
N ASP A 28 -16.16 5.38 5.70
CA ASP A 28 -15.42 4.15 5.96
C ASP A 28 -14.70 3.68 4.69
N PHE A 29 -14.01 2.54 4.75
CA PHE A 29 -13.28 2.01 3.59
C PHE A 29 -14.17 1.75 2.38
N ALA A 30 -15.42 1.32 2.59
CA ALA A 30 -16.32 0.96 1.52
C ALA A 30 -16.93 2.21 0.87
N SER A 31 -17.19 3.26 1.65
CA SER A 31 -17.74 4.51 1.12
C SER A 31 -16.73 5.32 0.30
N ILE A 32 -15.42 5.18 0.59
CA ILE A 32 -14.35 5.86 -0.17
C ILE A 32 -13.99 5.15 -1.48
N LEU A 33 -14.25 3.83 -1.60
CA LEU A 33 -13.87 3.03 -2.76
C LEU A 33 -14.41 3.56 -4.10
N PRO A 34 -15.70 3.92 -4.25
CA PRO A 34 -16.20 4.45 -5.51
C PRO A 34 -15.46 5.72 -5.95
N HIS A 35 -15.21 6.64 -5.02
CA HIS A 35 -14.45 7.86 -5.29
C HIS A 35 -13.03 7.54 -5.74
N THR A 36 -12.35 6.61 -5.07
CA THR A 36 -11.00 6.19 -5.49
C THR A 36 -10.94 5.67 -6.93
N LEU A 37 -11.99 4.98 -7.37
CA LEU A 37 -12.07 4.49 -8.75
C LEU A 37 -12.34 5.64 -9.73
N GLU A 38 -13.21 6.58 -9.37
CA GLU A 38 -13.52 7.79 -10.13
C GLU A 38 -12.25 8.62 -10.39
N GLU A 39 -11.51 9.01 -9.34
CA GLU A 39 -10.26 9.79 -9.48
C GLU A 39 -9.23 9.07 -10.37
N ALA A 40 -9.15 7.74 -10.29
CA ALA A 40 -8.24 6.96 -11.11
C ALA A 40 -8.63 6.97 -12.60
N TYR A 41 -9.93 7.03 -12.90
CA TYR A 41 -10.41 7.22 -14.27
C TYR A 41 -10.21 8.66 -14.75
N GLU A 42 -10.35 9.66 -13.88
CA GLU A 42 -10.11 11.07 -14.23
C GLU A 42 -8.62 11.33 -14.52
N VAL A 43 -7.70 10.75 -13.73
CA VAL A 43 -6.27 10.72 -14.07
C VAL A 43 -6.02 10.12 -15.46
N ALA A 44 -6.71 9.02 -15.79
CA ALA A 44 -6.56 8.38 -17.10
C ALA A 44 -7.11 9.27 -18.24
N ASP A 45 -8.29 9.87 -18.08
CA ASP A 45 -8.89 10.79 -19.05
C ASP A 45 -7.98 12.00 -19.30
N ALA A 46 -7.45 12.60 -18.23
CA ALA A 46 -6.55 13.75 -18.32
C ALA A 46 -5.28 13.42 -19.12
N ILE A 47 -4.71 12.21 -18.92
CA ILE A 47 -3.55 11.75 -19.70
C ILE A 47 -3.93 11.53 -21.18
N GLU A 48 -5.05 10.85 -21.45
CA GLU A 48 -5.50 10.56 -22.82
C GLU A 48 -5.77 11.84 -23.63
N ARG A 49 -6.16 12.91 -22.95
CA ARG A 49 -6.46 14.22 -23.54
C ARG A 49 -5.28 15.20 -23.51
N GLU A 50 -4.14 14.79 -22.95
CA GLU A 50 -2.96 15.64 -22.71
C GLU A 50 -3.30 16.93 -21.93
N ASP A 51 -4.27 16.87 -21.03
CA ASP A 51 -4.72 17.98 -20.18
C ASP A 51 -3.86 18.05 -18.91
N TRP A 52 -2.66 18.60 -19.04
CA TRP A 52 -1.67 18.64 -17.94
C TRP A 52 -2.13 19.40 -16.69
N PRO A 53 -2.84 20.55 -16.78
CA PRO A 53 -3.39 21.20 -15.60
C PRO A 53 -4.42 20.33 -14.88
N HIS A 54 -5.29 19.65 -15.61
CA HIS A 54 -6.28 18.76 -15.00
C HIS A 54 -5.60 17.54 -14.38
N LEU A 55 -4.60 16.96 -15.04
CA LEU A 55 -3.82 15.86 -14.47
C LEU A 55 -3.17 16.23 -13.11
N GLU A 56 -2.70 17.47 -12.95
CA GLU A 56 -2.15 17.94 -11.67
C GLU A 56 -3.22 17.94 -10.55
N GLU A 57 -4.45 18.33 -10.87
CA GLU A 57 -5.60 18.32 -9.97
C GLU A 57 -5.98 16.88 -9.58
N GLU A 58 -6.20 16.01 -10.56
CA GLU A 58 -6.65 14.64 -10.35
C GLU A 58 -5.63 13.77 -9.61
N LEU A 59 -4.33 14.00 -9.83
CA LEU A 59 -3.27 13.35 -9.03
C LEU A 59 -3.31 13.78 -7.56
N GLY A 60 -3.73 15.02 -7.29
CA GLY A 60 -3.97 15.54 -5.96
C GLY A 60 -5.14 14.82 -5.28
N ASP A 61 -6.26 14.68 -5.98
CA ASP A 61 -7.47 14.04 -5.46
C ASP A 61 -7.27 12.52 -5.25
N LEU A 62 -6.61 11.84 -6.19
CA LEU A 62 -6.21 10.44 -5.99
C LEU A 62 -5.26 10.26 -4.79
N MET A 63 -4.32 11.19 -4.59
CA MET A 63 -3.45 11.19 -3.40
C MET A 63 -4.26 11.40 -2.12
N PHE A 64 -5.26 12.29 -2.13
CA PHE A 64 -6.16 12.51 -0.99
C PHE A 64 -6.88 11.21 -0.60
N GLN A 65 -7.37 10.41 -1.55
CA GLN A 65 -8.00 9.12 -1.26
C GLN A 65 -7.03 8.16 -0.53
N VAL A 66 -5.76 8.08 -0.96
CA VAL A 66 -4.72 7.26 -0.28
C VAL A 66 -4.49 7.72 1.16
N ILE A 67 -4.44 9.03 1.39
CA ILE A 67 -4.30 9.60 2.74
C ILE A 67 -5.53 9.29 3.60
N PHE A 68 -6.73 9.35 3.02
CA PHE A 68 -7.97 9.01 3.70
C PHE A 68 -7.96 7.56 4.21
N TYR A 69 -7.60 6.60 3.35
CA TYR A 69 -7.45 5.19 3.76
C TYR A 69 -6.39 5.00 4.85
N GLY A 70 -5.29 5.74 4.77
CA GLY A 70 -4.25 5.69 5.79
C GLY A 70 -4.75 6.17 7.15
N GLN A 71 -5.53 7.25 7.18
CA GLN A 71 -6.16 7.76 8.40
C GLN A 71 -7.19 6.77 8.97
N LEU A 72 -8.07 6.21 8.12
CA LEU A 72 -9.00 5.15 8.53
C LEU A 72 -8.28 3.90 9.07
N GLY A 73 -7.20 3.49 8.41
CA GLY A 73 -6.35 2.38 8.82
C GLY A 73 -5.74 2.61 10.20
N GLU A 74 -5.34 3.84 10.49
CA GLU A 74 -4.74 4.21 11.77
C GLU A 74 -5.79 4.24 12.88
N GLU A 75 -6.95 4.83 12.62
CA GLU A 75 -8.10 4.83 13.54
C GLU A 75 -8.56 3.41 13.91
N ALA A 76 -8.53 2.48 12.93
CA ALA A 76 -8.90 1.08 13.13
C ALA A 76 -7.74 0.20 13.67
N GLY A 77 -6.54 0.74 13.82
CA GLY A 77 -5.36 -0.02 14.29
C GLY A 77 -4.86 -1.08 13.30
N HIS A 78 -5.14 -0.93 12.00
CA HIS A 78 -4.72 -1.86 10.94
C HIS A 78 -3.35 -1.51 10.35
N PHE A 79 -3.15 -0.25 9.96
CA PHE A 79 -1.92 0.26 9.35
C PHE A 79 -1.92 1.80 9.36
N SER A 80 -0.78 2.43 9.10
CA SER A 80 -0.67 3.88 8.93
C SER A 80 -0.13 4.25 7.56
N VAL A 81 -0.27 5.52 7.14
CA VAL A 81 0.37 6.03 5.91
C VAL A 81 1.88 5.77 5.92
N ALA A 82 2.54 5.98 7.06
CA ALA A 82 3.98 5.70 7.20
C ALA A 82 4.31 4.23 6.90
N SER A 83 3.50 3.28 7.40
CA SER A 83 3.71 1.86 7.14
C SER A 83 3.44 1.46 5.68
N VAL A 84 2.53 2.16 5.00
CA VAL A 84 2.26 1.96 3.56
C VAL A 84 3.45 2.43 2.74
N ILE A 85 3.97 3.63 3.03
CA ILE A 85 5.15 4.19 2.37
C ILE A 85 6.37 3.30 2.59
N ASP A 86 6.63 2.88 3.83
CA ASP A 86 7.78 2.02 4.16
C ASP A 86 7.74 0.70 3.39
N LYS A 87 6.60 0.00 3.40
CA LYS A 87 6.40 -1.23 2.62
C LYS A 87 6.57 -1.00 1.12
N LEU A 88 6.10 0.14 0.60
CA LEU A 88 6.27 0.50 -0.81
C LEU A 88 7.73 0.71 -1.16
N VAL A 89 8.45 1.52 -0.37
CA VAL A 89 9.86 1.85 -0.59
C VAL A 89 10.73 0.60 -0.51
N ILE A 90 10.60 -0.21 0.54
CA ILE A 90 11.34 -1.48 0.68
C ILE A 90 11.09 -2.38 -0.54
N LYS A 91 9.84 -2.51 -0.97
CA LYS A 91 9.46 -3.31 -2.15
C LYS A 91 10.09 -2.76 -3.43
N LEU A 92 10.06 -1.45 -3.65
CA LEU A 92 10.61 -0.84 -4.87
C LEU A 92 12.13 -0.90 -4.90
N VAL A 93 12.81 -0.65 -3.78
CA VAL A 93 14.28 -0.79 -3.67
C VAL A 93 14.69 -2.23 -4.00
N ARG A 94 14.02 -3.22 -3.39
CA ARG A 94 14.28 -4.64 -3.69
C ARG A 94 14.05 -5.01 -5.16
N ARG A 95 12.99 -4.48 -5.78
CA ARG A 95 12.64 -4.81 -7.17
C ARG A 95 13.47 -4.06 -8.22
N HIS A 96 14.26 -3.07 -7.83
CA HIS A 96 15.18 -2.36 -8.73
C HIS A 96 16.65 -2.57 -8.33
N PRO A 97 17.17 -3.82 -8.29
CA PRO A 97 18.58 -4.07 -7.93
C PRO A 97 19.56 -3.48 -8.95
N HIS A 98 19.10 -3.19 -10.17
CA HIS A 98 19.88 -2.51 -11.20
C HIS A 98 20.03 -1.00 -10.94
N VAL A 99 19.20 -0.42 -10.07
CA VAL A 99 19.33 0.97 -9.58
C VAL A 99 19.97 0.96 -8.18
N PHE A 100 19.55 0.04 -7.31
CA PHE A 100 19.98 -0.09 -5.92
C PHE A 100 20.72 -1.42 -5.68
N PRO A 101 21.95 -1.60 -6.19
CA PRO A 101 22.66 -2.88 -6.13
C PRO A 101 22.94 -3.37 -4.71
N SER A 102 23.10 -2.45 -3.75
CA SER A 102 23.27 -2.75 -2.33
C SER A 102 21.95 -2.92 -1.57
N GLY A 103 20.81 -2.61 -2.20
CA GLY A 103 19.53 -2.47 -1.52
C GLY A 103 19.42 -1.26 -0.59
N ASP A 104 20.41 -0.35 -0.62
CA ASP A 104 20.35 0.93 0.09
C ASP A 104 19.72 2.00 -0.81
N LEU A 105 18.63 2.62 -0.34
CA LEU A 105 17.93 3.70 -1.02
C LEU A 105 18.84 4.91 -1.31
N ARG A 106 19.88 5.12 -0.50
CA ARG A 106 20.80 6.27 -0.61
C ARG A 106 22.10 5.95 -1.33
N ALA A 107 22.33 4.69 -1.72
CA ALA A 107 23.50 4.33 -2.51
C ALA A 107 23.26 4.67 -3.98
N GLU A 108 24.26 5.29 -4.60
CA GLU A 108 24.29 5.51 -6.04
C GLU A 108 25.08 4.38 -6.72
N ARG A 109 24.64 3.96 -7.90
CA ARG A 109 25.40 3.04 -8.75
C ARG A 109 26.36 3.81 -9.65
N SER A 110 27.37 3.12 -10.16
CA SER A 110 28.24 3.70 -11.18
C SER A 110 27.53 3.70 -12.55
N PRO A 111 27.74 4.72 -13.41
CA PRO A 111 27.17 4.73 -14.76
C PRO A 111 27.55 3.53 -15.62
N GLU A 112 28.67 2.87 -15.33
CA GLU A 112 29.13 1.67 -16.04
C GLU A 112 28.28 0.42 -15.75
N ASP A 113 27.52 0.41 -14.64
CA ASP A 113 26.64 -0.70 -14.21
C ASP A 113 25.25 -0.64 -14.87
N MET A 114 25.12 0.10 -15.98
CA MET A 114 23.90 0.23 -16.75
C MET A 114 23.54 -1.08 -17.48
N LEU A 115 22.40 -1.66 -17.11
CA LEU A 115 21.79 -2.77 -17.84
C LEU A 115 20.85 -2.26 -18.94
N ASP A 116 20.72 -3.04 -20.00
CA ASP A 116 19.71 -2.82 -21.03
C ASP A 116 18.28 -3.13 -20.52
N ASP A 117 17.28 -2.54 -21.18
CA ASP A 117 15.86 -2.66 -20.80
C ASP A 117 15.36 -4.10 -20.78
N ALA A 118 15.88 -4.95 -21.67
CA ALA A 118 15.51 -6.36 -21.75
C ALA A 118 15.92 -7.12 -20.48
N LYS A 119 17.15 -6.91 -20.00
CA LYS A 119 17.64 -7.48 -18.73
C LYS A 119 16.91 -6.91 -17.53
N ILE A 120 16.59 -5.61 -17.53
CA ILE A 120 15.83 -4.97 -16.45
C ILE A 120 14.44 -5.61 -16.31
N SER A 121 13.71 -5.75 -17.41
CA SER A 121 12.37 -6.35 -17.43
C SER A 121 12.38 -7.82 -17.00
N ALA A 122 13.37 -8.60 -17.48
CA ALA A 122 13.53 -10.00 -17.08
C ALA A 122 13.78 -10.14 -15.57
N ASN A 123 14.70 -9.34 -15.01
CA ASN A 123 14.99 -9.33 -13.58
C ASN A 123 13.77 -8.93 -12.74
N TRP A 124 13.03 -7.91 -13.18
CA TRP A 124 11.81 -7.47 -12.51
C TRP A 124 10.74 -8.56 -12.42
N ASN A 125 10.50 -9.28 -13.52
CA ASN A 125 9.52 -10.35 -13.57
C ASN A 125 9.95 -11.53 -12.69
N ALA A 126 11.23 -11.93 -12.73
CA ALA A 126 11.77 -13.00 -11.88
C ALA A 126 11.60 -12.69 -10.38
N ILE A 127 11.87 -11.45 -9.95
CA ILE A 127 11.68 -11.02 -8.57
C ILE A 127 10.19 -11.08 -8.17
N LYS A 128 9.29 -10.62 -9.05
CA LYS A 128 7.83 -10.68 -8.81
C LYS A 128 7.33 -12.11 -8.67
N GLU A 129 7.82 -13.04 -9.49
CA GLU A 129 7.44 -14.44 -9.43
C GLU A 129 7.91 -15.11 -8.13
N GLU A 130 9.14 -14.82 -7.70
CA GLU A 130 9.68 -15.32 -6.45
C GLU A 130 8.86 -14.84 -5.24
N GLU A 131 8.50 -13.55 -5.21
CA GLU A 131 7.67 -12.99 -4.15
C GLU A 131 6.29 -13.66 -4.06
N LYS A 132 5.65 -13.94 -5.19
CA LYS A 132 4.38 -14.69 -5.23
C LYS A 132 4.53 -16.09 -4.66
N ARG A 133 5.61 -16.78 -5.01
CA ARG A 133 5.92 -18.14 -4.52
C ARG A 133 6.11 -18.16 -2.99
N LEU A 134 6.84 -17.19 -2.45
CA LEU A 134 7.10 -17.07 -1.02
C LEU A 134 5.83 -16.69 -0.24
N ALA A 135 5.00 -15.78 -0.77
CA ALA A 135 3.71 -15.41 -0.16
C ALA A 135 2.79 -16.63 -0.03
N ASN A 136 2.64 -17.41 -1.10
CA ASN A 136 1.80 -18.62 -1.11
C ASN A 136 2.33 -19.72 -0.16
N SER A 137 3.65 -19.78 0.08
CA SER A 137 4.27 -20.76 0.98
C SER A 137 4.15 -20.38 2.46
N GLY A 138 3.97 -19.09 2.77
CA GLY A 138 3.80 -18.57 4.13
C GLY A 138 2.41 -18.86 4.73
N ASP A 139 1.36 -18.85 3.91
CA ASP A 139 -0.01 -19.15 4.35
C ASP A 139 -0.22 -20.62 4.73
N VAL A 140 0.51 -21.55 4.11
CA VAL A 140 0.43 -22.99 4.42
C VAL A 140 0.91 -23.30 5.85
N LYS A 141 1.84 -22.52 6.42
CA LYS A 141 2.37 -22.75 7.78
C LYS A 141 1.47 -22.24 8.90
N LYS A 142 0.54 -21.32 8.65
CA LYS A 142 -0.41 -20.84 9.69
C LYS A 142 -1.60 -21.78 9.91
N GLY A 143 -1.91 -22.65 8.95
CA GLY A 143 -3.06 -23.57 9.02
C GLY A 143 -2.84 -24.89 9.78
N SER A 144 -1.62 -25.22 10.22
CA SER A 144 -1.30 -26.57 10.72
C SER A 144 -1.14 -26.72 12.24
N SER A 145 -1.51 -25.72 13.06
CA SER A 145 -1.33 -25.80 14.53
C SER A 145 -2.60 -25.99 15.36
N HIS A 146 -3.75 -26.26 14.74
CA HIS A 146 -5.00 -26.47 15.48
C HIS A 146 -5.68 -27.77 15.07
N LEU A 147 -5.21 -28.91 15.59
CA LEU A 147 -5.96 -30.15 15.75
C LEU A 147 -5.14 -31.09 16.63
N SER A 148 -5.60 -31.28 17.87
CA SER A 148 -5.49 -32.49 18.71
C SER A 148 -5.71 -32.13 20.19
N VAL A 149 -6.98 -32.00 20.60
CA VAL A 149 -7.39 -32.32 21.98
C VAL A 149 -8.65 -33.17 21.87
N GLU A 150 -8.46 -34.49 21.78
CA GLU A 150 -9.55 -35.44 21.99
C GLU A 150 -9.74 -35.62 23.50
N ASN A 151 -10.93 -35.23 23.97
CA ASN A 151 -11.42 -35.49 25.30
C ASN A 151 -11.91 -36.93 25.38
N GLU A 152 -11.23 -37.78 26.14
CA GLU A 152 -11.82 -39.01 26.68
C GLU A 152 -12.11 -38.80 28.16
N ASN A 153 -13.39 -38.69 28.51
CA ASN A 153 -13.84 -38.88 29.88
C ASN A 153 -15.20 -39.58 29.91
N GLY A 154 -15.15 -40.87 30.29
CA GLY A 154 -16.03 -41.42 31.31
C GLY A 154 -17.42 -41.91 30.89
N SER A 155 -17.55 -43.24 30.77
CA SER A 155 -18.77 -43.93 31.17
C SER A 155 -18.40 -45.12 32.05
N LYS A 156 -18.62 -44.98 33.36
CA LYS A 156 -18.60 -46.07 34.34
C LYS A 156 -20.05 -46.52 34.54
N THR A 157 -20.32 -47.78 34.23
CA THR A 157 -21.44 -48.55 34.79
C THR A 157 -20.85 -49.67 35.63
N GLY A 158 -21.34 -49.80 36.87
CA GLY A 158 -20.87 -50.76 37.87
C GLY A 158 -21.21 -50.28 39.27
#